data_AF-A0A6I8M013-F1
#
_entry.id   AF-A0A6I8M013-F1
#
_cell.length_a   1.000
_cell.length_b   1.000
_cell.length_c   1.000
_cell.angle_alpha   90.00
_cell.angle_beta   90.00
_cell.angle_gamma   90.00
#
_symmetry.space_group_name_H-M   'P 1'
#
loop_
_entity.id
_entity.type
_entity.pdbx_description
1 polymer ?
#
loop_
_entity_poly.entity_id
_entity_poly.type
_entity_poly.pdbx_seq_one_letter_code
_entity_poly.pdbx_strand_id
1 'polypeptide(L)'
;MSFAAISYNIRPDTEAEIAEIFSATGFKRTGSPVVYDADGNEVGLIPATGLFIGDDSMVRIIQYQGELDDVARHMSRQTTVKFAEQRLSPFLAEPRDTQTEQGFLRYFENSLMADCGGSTTPDRLARITVMRFRHPGPAHADFALESRVPIWAEPGHPDGPALLAERWYRNGESVVRLWQHTGDLRDVARAVARDATAFAHETRLLAALSGGTLRPTEESYPDVVGRLAMRCLSQLAMHDSPAGEILPARV
;
A
#
# COMPACT_ATOMS: atom_id res chain seq x y z
N MET A 1 -0.09 -8.08 12.78
CA MET A 1 -0.50 -8.18 11.35
C MET A 1 0.70 -7.93 10.45
N SER A 2 0.74 -8.62 9.30
CA SER A 2 1.76 -8.47 8.26
C SER A 2 1.22 -7.67 7.08
N PHE A 3 2.12 -7.17 6.23
CA PHE A 3 1.79 -6.49 5.00
C PHE A 3 2.50 -7.16 3.83
N ALA A 4 1.84 -7.23 2.68
CA ALA A 4 2.42 -7.60 1.40
C ALA A 4 2.11 -6.51 0.37
N ALA A 5 3.02 -6.32 -0.58
CA ALA A 5 2.84 -5.39 -1.68
C ALA A 5 2.98 -6.12 -3.02
N ILE A 6 2.06 -5.85 -3.93
CA ILE A 6 2.04 -6.42 -5.28
C ILE A 6 2.02 -5.28 -6.28
N SER A 7 2.96 -5.28 -7.23
CA SER A 7 3.06 -4.24 -8.25
C SER A 7 2.48 -4.68 -9.59
N TYR A 8 1.84 -3.76 -10.29
CA TYR A 8 1.35 -3.93 -11.67
C TYR A 8 1.91 -2.79 -12.52
N ASN A 9 2.39 -3.14 -13.72
CA ASN A 9 2.67 -2.15 -14.75
C ASN A 9 1.40 -1.90 -15.55
N ILE A 10 1.02 -0.63 -15.70
CA ILE A 10 -0.17 -0.21 -16.43
C ILE A 10 0.24 0.59 -17.66
N ARG A 11 -0.63 0.62 -18.66
CA ARG A 11 -0.43 1.49 -19.82
C ARG A 11 -0.54 2.96 -19.37
N PRO A 12 0.30 3.86 -19.91
CA PRO A 12 0.19 5.29 -19.64
C PRO A 12 -1.22 5.83 -19.92
N ASP A 13 -1.59 6.90 -19.22
CA ASP A 13 -2.84 7.64 -19.44
C ASP A 13 -4.13 6.83 -19.27
N THR A 14 -4.10 5.72 -18.51
CA THR A 14 -5.28 4.89 -18.23
C THR A 14 -5.82 5.01 -16.80
N GLU A 15 -5.27 5.96 -16.02
CA GLU A 15 -5.59 6.08 -14.60
C GLU A 15 -7.07 6.37 -14.33
N ALA A 16 -7.71 7.19 -15.17
CA ALA A 16 -9.10 7.57 -14.99
C ALA A 16 -10.05 6.39 -15.22
N GLU A 17 -9.80 5.60 -16.26
CA GLU A 17 -10.56 4.40 -16.58
C GLU A 17 -10.38 3.32 -15.52
N ILE A 18 -9.14 3.13 -15.04
CA ILE A 18 -8.87 2.19 -13.95
C ILE A 18 -9.58 2.65 -12.66
N ALA A 19 -9.57 3.95 -12.35
CA ALA A 19 -10.26 4.48 -11.18
C ALA A 19 -11.78 4.18 -11.21
N GLU A 20 -12.41 4.25 -12.39
CA GLU A 20 -13.82 3.92 -12.54
C GLU A 20 -14.12 2.41 -12.36
N ILE A 21 -13.16 1.53 -12.61
CA ILE A 21 -13.33 0.09 -12.30
C ILE A 21 -13.50 -0.12 -10.80
N PHE A 22 -12.75 0.62 -9.98
CA PHE A 22 -12.70 0.47 -8.53
C PHE A 22 -13.59 1.47 -7.76
N SER A 23 -14.40 2.25 -8.48
CA SER A 23 -15.39 3.15 -7.89
C SER A 23 -16.50 2.37 -7.14
N ALA A 24 -17.27 3.08 -6.31
CA ALA A 24 -18.40 2.48 -5.59
C ALA A 24 -19.46 1.87 -6.53
N THR A 25 -19.55 2.36 -7.77
CA THR A 25 -20.41 1.84 -8.83
C THR A 25 -19.74 0.68 -9.58
N GLY A 26 -18.42 0.71 -9.72
CA GLY A 26 -17.64 -0.25 -10.50
C GLY A 26 -17.28 -1.55 -9.77
N PHE A 27 -17.24 -1.56 -8.44
CA PHE A 27 -16.72 -2.68 -7.65
C PHE A 27 -17.55 -2.97 -6.38
N LYS A 28 -18.06 -4.21 -6.26
CA LYS A 28 -18.80 -4.68 -5.06
C LYS A 28 -17.90 -5.52 -4.15
N ARG A 29 -17.91 -5.19 -2.85
CA ARG A 29 -17.12 -5.83 -1.80
C ARG A 29 -17.41 -7.33 -1.66
N THR A 30 -16.39 -8.09 -1.27
CA THR A 30 -16.51 -9.50 -0.86
C THR A 30 -16.98 -9.63 0.59
N GLY A 31 -17.57 -10.78 0.90
CA GLY A 31 -18.37 -10.98 2.10
C GLY A 31 -17.65 -11.43 3.37
N SER A 32 -16.36 -11.82 3.34
CA SER A 32 -15.62 -12.22 4.55
C SER A 32 -14.13 -11.89 4.49
N PRO A 33 -13.52 -11.37 5.58
CA PRO A 33 -12.06 -11.24 5.73
C PRO A 33 -11.36 -12.57 6.02
N VAL A 34 -12.09 -13.62 6.41
CA VAL A 34 -11.52 -14.84 6.96
C VAL A 34 -10.95 -15.73 5.85
N VAL A 35 -9.71 -16.18 6.05
CA VAL A 35 -9.00 -17.09 5.14
C VAL A 35 -9.21 -18.51 5.63
N TYR A 36 -9.70 -19.36 4.72
CA TYR A 36 -9.92 -20.78 4.98
C TYR A 36 -9.00 -21.64 4.10
N ASP A 37 -8.52 -22.75 4.67
CA ASP A 37 -7.80 -23.78 3.92
C ASP A 37 -8.74 -24.65 3.06
N ALA A 38 -8.22 -25.74 2.51
CA ALA A 38 -9.00 -26.69 1.70
C ALA A 38 -9.98 -27.54 2.52
N ASP A 39 -9.70 -27.75 3.81
CA ASP A 39 -10.51 -28.54 4.73
C ASP A 39 -11.60 -27.69 5.42
N GLY A 40 -11.58 -26.37 5.18
CA GLY A 40 -12.53 -25.41 5.74
C GLY A 40 -12.12 -24.85 7.10
N ASN A 41 -10.88 -25.07 7.54
CA ASN A 41 -10.37 -24.49 8.78
C ASN A 41 -9.97 -23.03 8.56
N GLU A 42 -10.21 -22.19 9.56
CA GLU A 42 -9.70 -20.82 9.58
C GLU A 42 -8.19 -20.83 9.78
N VAL A 43 -7.45 -20.26 8.82
CA VAL A 43 -5.97 -20.23 8.81
C VAL A 43 -5.40 -18.81 8.74
N GLY A 44 -6.25 -17.80 8.63
CA GLY A 44 -5.81 -16.42 8.56
C GLY A 44 -6.92 -15.40 8.36
N LEU A 45 -6.50 -14.16 8.16
CA LEU A 45 -7.38 -13.01 8.03
C LEU A 45 -6.79 -12.01 7.02
N ILE A 46 -7.63 -11.42 6.16
CA ILE A 46 -7.28 -10.28 5.31
C ILE A 46 -8.08 -9.07 5.81
N PRO A 47 -7.64 -8.40 6.90
CA PRO A 47 -8.37 -7.30 7.50
C PRO A 47 -8.40 -6.05 6.62
N ALA A 48 -7.43 -5.87 5.71
CA ALA A 48 -7.48 -4.77 4.76
C ALA A 48 -6.75 -5.05 3.44
N THR A 49 -7.30 -4.52 2.34
CA THR A 49 -6.57 -4.38 1.08
C THR A 49 -6.69 -2.95 0.55
N GLY A 50 -5.61 -2.42 -0.01
CA GLY A 50 -5.58 -1.09 -0.61
C GLY A 50 -5.01 -1.16 -2.03
N LEU A 51 -5.62 -0.44 -2.97
CA LEU A 51 -5.12 -0.32 -4.33
C LEU A 51 -4.76 1.13 -4.62
N PHE A 52 -3.52 1.34 -5.08
CA PHE A 52 -2.92 2.65 -5.27
C PHE A 52 -2.40 2.75 -6.70
N ILE A 53 -2.61 3.88 -7.36
CA ILE A 53 -2.19 4.12 -8.74
C ILE A 53 -1.37 5.40 -8.85
N GLY A 54 -0.40 5.42 -9.74
CA GLY A 54 0.34 6.61 -10.09
C GLY A 54 1.28 6.37 -11.27
N ASP A 55 1.19 7.25 -12.26
CA ASP A 55 1.93 7.19 -13.51
C ASP A 55 1.64 5.89 -14.30
N ASP A 56 2.68 5.08 -14.51
CA ASP A 56 2.68 3.80 -15.21
C ASP A 56 2.60 2.59 -14.26
N SER A 57 2.29 2.81 -12.97
CA SER A 57 2.28 1.75 -11.98
C SER A 57 1.05 1.77 -11.08
N MET A 58 0.66 0.58 -10.67
CA MET A 58 -0.33 0.35 -9.64
C MET A 58 0.27 -0.58 -8.58
N VAL A 59 -0.08 -0.38 -7.32
CA VAL A 59 0.40 -1.17 -6.19
C VAL A 59 -0.80 -1.59 -5.36
N ARG A 60 -0.93 -2.89 -5.10
CA ARG A 60 -1.88 -3.44 -4.13
C ARG A 60 -1.16 -3.75 -2.83
N ILE A 61 -1.64 -3.17 -1.74
CA ILE A 61 -1.23 -3.50 -0.39
C ILE A 61 -2.25 -4.48 0.20
N ILE A 62 -1.76 -5.54 0.81
CA ILE A 62 -2.57 -6.53 1.52
C ILE A 62 -2.09 -6.57 2.96
N GLN A 63 -2.94 -6.16 3.89
CA GLN A 63 -2.73 -6.40 5.31
C GLN A 63 -3.34 -7.76 5.64
N TYR A 64 -2.57 -8.63 6.29
CA TYR A 64 -2.99 -10.02 6.53
C TYR A 64 -2.46 -10.61 7.84
N GLN A 65 -3.06 -11.73 8.24
CA GLN A 65 -2.61 -12.66 9.28
C GLN A 65 -2.62 -14.08 8.69
N GLY A 66 -1.71 -14.93 9.15
CA GLY A 66 -1.49 -16.27 8.59
C GLY A 66 -0.42 -16.28 7.50
N GLU A 67 -0.42 -17.33 6.69
CA GLU A 67 0.55 -17.52 5.60
C GLU A 67 0.12 -16.81 4.31
N LEU A 68 1.08 -16.18 3.62
CA LEU A 68 0.78 -15.40 2.41
C LEU A 68 0.26 -16.27 1.26
N ASP A 69 0.70 -17.53 1.19
CA ASP A 69 0.25 -18.48 0.18
C ASP A 69 -1.24 -18.82 0.33
N ASP A 70 -1.71 -18.94 1.58
CA ASP A 70 -3.13 -19.18 1.88
C ASP A 70 -3.97 -17.93 1.56
N VAL A 71 -3.44 -16.74 1.84
CA VAL A 71 -4.02 -15.46 1.43
C VAL A 71 -4.16 -15.38 -0.09
N ALA A 72 -3.09 -15.68 -0.84
CA ALA A 72 -3.08 -15.65 -2.29
C ALA A 72 -4.11 -16.63 -2.88
N ARG A 73 -4.16 -17.86 -2.33
CA ARG A 73 -5.11 -18.89 -2.73
C ARG A 73 -6.55 -18.46 -2.47
N HIS A 74 -6.82 -17.92 -1.28
CA HIS A 74 -8.13 -17.40 -0.93
C HIS A 74 -8.56 -16.27 -1.87
N MET A 75 -7.68 -15.31 -2.16
CA MET A 75 -7.96 -14.22 -3.10
C MET A 75 -8.28 -14.73 -4.51
N SER A 76 -7.61 -15.78 -4.98
CA SER A 76 -7.83 -16.35 -6.33
C SER A 76 -9.26 -16.89 -6.53
N ARG A 77 -9.95 -17.27 -5.44
CA ARG A 77 -11.29 -17.85 -5.45
C ARG A 77 -12.39 -16.79 -5.40
N GLN A 78 -12.07 -15.57 -5.00
CA GLN A 78 -13.04 -14.49 -4.86
C GLN A 78 -13.55 -14.00 -6.23
N THR A 79 -14.87 -14.13 -6.47
CA THR A 79 -15.51 -13.70 -7.72
C THR A 79 -15.28 -12.22 -8.02
N THR A 80 -15.28 -11.38 -6.99
CA THR A 80 -14.98 -9.95 -7.09
C THR A 80 -13.56 -9.69 -7.58
N VAL A 81 -12.57 -10.46 -7.10
CA VAL A 81 -11.18 -10.37 -7.57
C VAL A 81 -11.14 -10.74 -9.05
N LYS A 82 -11.74 -11.86 -9.44
CA LYS A 82 -11.82 -12.27 -10.86
C LYS A 82 -12.46 -11.20 -11.75
N PHE A 83 -13.53 -10.55 -11.28
CA PHE A 83 -14.19 -9.48 -12.03
C PHE A 83 -13.30 -8.24 -12.20
N ALA A 84 -12.64 -7.77 -11.14
CA ALA A 84 -11.70 -6.66 -11.24
C ALA A 84 -10.52 -6.98 -12.15
N GLU A 85 -9.99 -8.20 -12.05
CA GLU A 85 -8.89 -8.68 -12.88
C GLU A 85 -9.24 -8.68 -14.37
N GLN A 86 -10.45 -9.14 -14.73
CA GLN A 86 -10.95 -9.11 -16.10
C GLN A 86 -11.09 -7.68 -16.64
N ARG A 87 -11.63 -6.76 -15.84
CA ARG A 87 -11.79 -5.35 -16.24
C ARG A 87 -10.47 -4.60 -16.32
N LEU A 88 -9.51 -4.95 -15.47
CA LEU A 88 -8.20 -4.33 -15.43
C LEU A 88 -7.29 -4.82 -16.56
N SER A 89 -7.45 -6.07 -17.01
CA SER A 89 -6.59 -6.72 -18.01
C SER A 89 -6.28 -5.87 -19.26
N PRO A 90 -7.24 -5.17 -19.89
CA PRO A 90 -6.96 -4.33 -21.06
C PRO A 90 -6.01 -3.17 -20.79
N PHE A 91 -5.87 -2.72 -19.54
CA PHE A 91 -5.07 -1.56 -19.15
C PHE A 91 -3.68 -1.93 -18.66
N LEU A 92 -3.36 -3.21 -18.54
CA LEU A 92 -2.04 -3.66 -18.11
C LEU A 92 -1.03 -3.54 -19.25
N ALA A 93 0.22 -3.23 -18.90
CA ALA A 93 1.31 -3.21 -19.86
C ALA A 93 1.60 -4.61 -20.42
N GLU A 94 1.40 -5.64 -19.60
CA GLU A 94 1.61 -7.04 -19.95
C GLU A 94 0.31 -7.84 -19.74
N PRO A 95 -0.12 -8.64 -20.73
CA PRO A 95 -1.27 -9.50 -20.57
C PRO A 95 -0.98 -10.61 -19.56
N ARG A 96 -1.97 -10.95 -18.75
CA ARG A 96 -1.88 -12.04 -17.77
C ARG A 96 -3.11 -12.92 -17.80
N ASP A 97 -2.89 -14.21 -17.64
CA ASP A 97 -3.96 -15.18 -17.43
C ASP A 97 -4.15 -15.42 -15.94
N THR A 98 -5.18 -14.78 -15.38
CA THR A 98 -5.64 -14.96 -14.00
C THR A 98 -7.00 -15.64 -13.94
N GLN A 99 -7.43 -16.31 -15.03
CA GLN A 99 -8.73 -17.01 -15.07
C GLN A 99 -8.70 -18.34 -14.30
N THR A 100 -7.52 -18.91 -14.14
CA THR A 100 -7.27 -20.13 -13.35
C THR A 100 -6.61 -19.77 -12.02
N GLU A 101 -6.84 -20.58 -10.98
CA GLU A 101 -6.17 -20.44 -9.68
C GLU A 101 -4.64 -20.51 -9.84
N GLN A 102 -4.14 -21.46 -10.63
CA GLN A 102 -2.71 -21.59 -10.92
C GLN A 102 -2.13 -20.36 -11.63
N GLY A 103 -2.84 -19.81 -12.62
CA GLY A 103 -2.42 -18.60 -13.33
C GLY A 103 -2.39 -17.37 -12.41
N PHE A 104 -3.39 -17.25 -11.53
CA PHE A 104 -3.43 -16.21 -10.51
C PHE A 104 -2.26 -16.31 -9.53
N LEU A 105 -2.00 -17.50 -8.97
CA LEU A 105 -0.91 -17.72 -8.01
C LEU A 105 0.46 -17.40 -8.62
N ARG A 106 0.73 -17.90 -9.83
CA ARG A 106 1.97 -17.59 -10.55
C ARG A 106 2.13 -16.08 -10.77
N TYR A 107 1.06 -15.38 -11.12
CA TYR A 107 1.13 -13.94 -11.30
C TYR A 107 1.33 -13.20 -9.97
N PHE A 108 0.65 -13.64 -8.91
CA PHE A 108 0.78 -13.11 -7.57
C PHE A 108 2.24 -13.18 -7.11
N GLU A 109 2.87 -14.34 -7.25
CA GLU A 109 4.29 -14.56 -6.94
C GLU A 109 5.21 -13.65 -7.76
N ASN A 110 5.03 -13.60 -9.08
CA ASN A 110 5.87 -12.77 -9.97
C ASN A 110 5.73 -11.26 -9.72
N SER A 111 4.59 -10.85 -9.18
CA SER A 111 4.27 -9.45 -8.95
C SER A 111 4.53 -9.02 -7.50
N LEU A 112 4.87 -9.97 -6.63
CA LEU A 112 5.18 -9.73 -5.24
C LEU A 112 6.44 -8.88 -5.14
N MET A 113 6.36 -7.80 -4.38
CA MET A 113 7.50 -6.93 -4.11
C MET A 113 8.27 -7.48 -2.91
N ALA A 114 9.60 -7.51 -3.01
CA ALA A 114 10.47 -7.92 -1.92
C ALA A 114 10.34 -6.94 -0.74
N ASP A 115 10.12 -7.48 0.46
CA ASP A 115 10.06 -6.73 1.70
C ASP A 115 11.48 -6.30 2.12
N CYS A 116 11.70 -5.00 2.24
CA CYS A 116 13.00 -4.42 2.61
C CYS A 116 13.05 -4.01 4.09
N GLY A 117 11.99 -4.27 4.86
CA GLY A 117 11.90 -3.97 6.28
C GLY A 117 11.08 -2.72 6.59
N GLY A 118 11.29 -2.19 7.79
CA GLY A 118 10.54 -1.08 8.38
C GLY A 118 10.00 -1.41 9.77
N SER A 119 9.15 -0.54 10.30
CA SER A 119 8.62 -0.61 11.67
C SER A 119 7.09 -0.69 11.65
N THR A 120 6.49 -1.42 12.59
CA THR A 120 5.03 -1.58 12.66
C THR A 120 4.61 -1.72 14.10
N THR A 121 3.61 -0.95 14.53
CA THR A 121 2.90 -1.25 15.78
C THR A 121 1.90 -2.38 15.56
N PRO A 122 1.68 -3.24 16.55
CA PRO A 122 0.72 -4.32 16.44
C PRO A 122 -0.71 -3.84 16.11
N ASP A 123 -1.38 -4.60 15.26
CA ASP A 123 -2.83 -4.81 15.20
C ASP A 123 -3.73 -3.58 15.28
N ARG A 124 -3.53 -2.62 14.37
CA ARG A 124 -4.48 -1.53 14.15
C ARG A 124 -4.87 -1.42 12.68
N LEU A 125 -6.16 -1.26 12.45
CA LEU A 125 -6.68 -0.79 11.17
C LEU A 125 -6.61 0.73 11.15
N ALA A 126 -6.01 1.28 10.09
CA ALA A 126 -5.90 2.72 9.88
C ALA A 126 -5.69 3.02 8.40
N ARG A 127 -5.60 4.31 8.05
CA ARG A 127 -5.38 4.75 6.67
C ARG A 127 -4.03 4.26 6.18
N ILE A 128 -3.96 3.89 4.91
CA ILE A 128 -2.70 3.54 4.26
C ILE A 128 -2.38 4.62 3.23
N THR A 129 -1.12 4.99 3.11
CA THR A 129 -0.59 5.81 2.02
C THR A 129 0.60 5.08 1.44
N VAL A 130 0.65 4.97 0.12
CA VAL A 130 1.78 4.41 -0.59
C VAL A 130 2.46 5.55 -1.33
N MET A 131 3.74 5.75 -1.06
CA MET A 131 4.59 6.64 -1.83
C MET A 131 5.44 5.81 -2.77
N ARG A 132 5.62 6.28 -4.00
CA ARG A 132 6.45 5.59 -5.00
C ARG A 132 7.70 6.40 -5.30
N PHE A 133 8.80 5.68 -5.45
CA PHE A 133 10.08 6.20 -5.90
C PHE A 133 10.52 5.41 -7.13
N ARG A 134 10.84 6.12 -8.21
CA ARG A 134 11.49 5.54 -9.38
C ARG A 134 13.00 5.69 -9.23
N HIS A 135 13.70 4.57 -9.36
CA HIS A 135 15.15 4.46 -9.42
C HIS A 135 15.93 4.68 -8.10
N PRO A 136 16.05 3.62 -7.29
CA PRO A 136 17.15 3.45 -6.35
C PRO A 136 18.14 2.42 -6.91
N GLY A 137 19.35 2.87 -7.28
CA GLY A 137 20.48 1.97 -7.48
C GLY A 137 20.66 1.02 -6.27
N PRO A 138 21.41 -0.09 -6.40
CA PRO A 138 21.51 -1.14 -5.38
C PRO A 138 21.85 -0.61 -3.98
N ALA A 139 22.66 0.44 -3.87
CA ALA A 139 23.06 1.08 -2.61
C ALA A 139 21.90 1.72 -1.80
N HIS A 140 20.75 2.00 -2.43
CA HIS A 140 19.64 2.69 -1.77
C HIS A 140 18.64 1.74 -1.10
N ALA A 141 18.62 0.45 -1.46
CA ALA A 141 17.75 -0.53 -0.81
C ALA A 141 18.26 -0.93 0.58
N ASP A 142 19.57 -0.86 0.82
CA ASP A 142 20.16 -1.10 2.15
C ASP A 142 19.73 -0.02 3.16
N PHE A 143 19.30 1.17 2.72
CA PHE A 143 18.78 2.24 3.60
C PHE A 143 17.43 1.90 4.24
N ALA A 144 16.64 0.98 3.66
CA ALA A 144 15.37 0.57 4.25
C ALA A 144 15.54 -0.10 5.64
N LEU A 145 16.75 -0.60 5.93
CA LEU A 145 17.13 -1.18 7.22
C LEU A 145 17.44 -0.13 8.29
N GLU A 146 17.74 1.12 7.89
CA GLU A 146 18.03 2.23 8.80
C GLU A 146 16.81 3.12 9.09
N SER A 147 15.78 3.06 8.23
CA SER A 147 14.56 3.84 8.43
C SER A 147 13.79 3.38 9.66
N ARG A 148 13.90 4.18 10.71
CA ARG A 148 13.08 4.13 11.91
C ARG A 148 12.52 5.52 12.14
N VAL A 149 11.55 5.95 11.32
CA VAL A 149 10.71 7.07 11.74
C VAL A 149 10.13 6.68 13.09
N PRO A 150 10.29 7.49 14.15
CA PRO A 150 9.70 7.17 15.43
C PRO A 150 8.20 6.98 15.21
N ILE A 151 7.72 5.76 15.48
CA ILE A 151 6.30 5.52 15.56
C ILE A 151 5.82 6.30 16.78
N TRP A 152 5.25 7.49 16.56
CA TRP A 152 4.60 8.29 17.60
C TRP A 152 3.27 7.64 18.00
N ALA A 153 3.33 6.42 18.53
CA ALA A 153 2.29 5.87 19.36
C ALA A 153 2.51 6.42 20.77
N GLU A 154 2.31 7.73 20.98
CA GLU A 154 2.14 8.23 22.35
C GLU A 154 0.89 7.54 22.94
N PRO A 155 1.01 6.76 24.03
CA PRO A 155 -0.15 6.24 24.73
C PRO A 155 -0.93 7.43 25.30
N GLY A 156 -2.05 7.79 24.68
CA GLY A 156 -2.98 8.78 25.24
C GLY A 156 -3.31 10.01 24.39
N HIS A 157 -2.96 10.07 23.10
CA HIS A 157 -3.57 11.09 22.21
C HIS A 157 -4.80 10.49 21.49
N PRO A 158 -6.04 10.75 21.94
CA PRO A 158 -7.22 10.19 21.30
C PRO A 158 -7.43 10.69 19.86
N ASP A 159 -6.97 11.90 19.51
CA ASP A 159 -7.29 12.54 18.20
C ASP A 159 -6.10 13.14 17.41
N GLY A 160 -4.87 12.64 17.58
CA GLY A 160 -3.66 13.19 16.94
C GLY A 160 -3.21 12.37 15.71
N PRO A 161 -2.55 12.98 14.71
CA PRO A 161 -1.98 12.23 13.59
C PRO A 161 -0.82 11.36 14.08
N ALA A 162 -0.92 10.05 13.90
CA ALA A 162 0.08 9.07 14.33
C ALA A 162 0.51 8.20 13.15
N LEU A 163 1.81 8.00 12.99
CA LEU A 163 2.37 7.02 12.07
C LEU A 163 2.49 5.67 12.80
N LEU A 164 1.66 4.71 12.41
CA LEU A 164 1.53 3.39 13.06
C LEU A 164 2.42 2.33 12.42
N ALA A 165 2.64 2.43 11.11
CA ALA A 165 3.56 1.55 10.40
C ALA A 165 4.28 2.27 9.28
N GLU A 166 5.53 1.88 9.08
CA GLU A 166 6.34 2.15 7.92
C GLU A 166 6.83 0.83 7.35
N ARG A 167 6.58 0.56 6.07
CA ARG A 167 7.15 -0.59 5.35
C ARG A 167 7.75 -0.18 4.04
N TRP A 168 8.78 -0.89 3.60
CA TRP A 168 9.44 -0.68 2.33
C TRP A 168 9.38 -1.93 1.49
N TYR A 169 9.03 -1.76 0.21
CA TYR A 169 9.03 -2.86 -0.74
C TYR A 169 9.71 -2.49 -2.05
N ARG A 170 10.30 -3.48 -2.70
CA ARG A 170 11.03 -3.30 -3.96
C ARG A 170 10.61 -4.33 -5.01
N ASN A 171 10.48 -3.88 -6.26
CA ASN A 171 10.46 -4.74 -7.43
C ASN A 171 11.24 -4.06 -8.56
N GLY A 172 12.40 -4.63 -8.93
CA GLY A 172 13.33 -4.03 -9.89
C GLY A 172 13.77 -2.62 -9.49
N GLU A 173 13.42 -1.64 -10.31
CA GLU A 173 13.70 -0.20 -10.10
C GLU A 173 12.59 0.55 -9.37
N SER A 174 11.48 -0.12 -9.07
CA SER A 174 10.36 0.46 -8.31
C SER A 174 10.57 0.20 -6.83
N VAL A 175 10.55 1.26 -6.04
CA VAL A 175 10.49 1.18 -4.58
C VAL A 175 9.25 1.89 -4.10
N VAL A 176 8.55 1.26 -3.16
CA VAL A 176 7.37 1.82 -2.54
C VAL A 176 7.56 1.89 -1.03
N ARG A 177 7.09 2.99 -0.46
CA ARG A 177 7.04 3.21 0.97
C ARG A 177 5.59 3.24 1.40
N LEU A 178 5.23 2.35 2.31
CA LEU A 178 3.92 2.31 2.94
C LEU A 178 3.99 3.06 4.25
N TRP A 179 3.07 4.00 4.45
CA TRP A 179 2.72 4.58 5.75
C TRP A 179 1.32 4.16 6.14
N GLN A 180 1.18 3.50 7.29
CA GLN A 180 -0.10 3.31 7.94
C GLN A 180 -0.26 4.37 9.03
N HIS A 181 -1.33 5.15 9.01
CA HIS A 181 -1.46 6.33 9.88
C HIS A 181 -2.90 6.68 10.26
N THR A 182 -3.04 7.49 11.32
CA THR A 182 -4.28 8.15 11.71
C THR A 182 -4.31 9.60 11.22
N GLY A 183 -5.49 10.12 10.92
CA GLY A 183 -5.66 11.51 10.49
C GLY A 183 -5.33 11.77 9.02
N ASP A 184 -5.10 13.03 8.68
CA ASP A 184 -4.73 13.48 7.33
C ASP A 184 -3.23 13.31 7.07
N LEU A 185 -2.86 12.91 5.84
CA LEU A 185 -1.47 12.70 5.45
C LEU A 185 -0.61 13.96 5.64
N ARG A 186 -1.14 15.16 5.35
CA ARG A 186 -0.40 16.41 5.53
C ARG A 186 -0.12 16.67 7.00
N ASP A 187 -1.04 16.32 7.89
CA ASP A 187 -0.86 16.51 9.33
C ASP A 187 0.16 15.52 9.91
N VAL A 188 0.15 14.26 9.44
CA VAL A 188 1.21 13.28 9.74
C VAL A 188 2.56 13.80 9.24
N ALA A 189 2.65 14.27 8.00
CA ALA A 189 3.88 14.82 7.46
C ALA A 189 4.37 16.07 8.22
N ARG A 190 3.46 16.94 8.69
CA ARG A 190 3.80 18.07 9.57
C ARG A 190 4.36 17.60 10.92
N ALA A 191 3.79 16.55 11.51
CA ALA A 191 4.31 15.97 12.74
C ALA A 191 5.74 15.45 12.54
N VAL A 192 6.00 14.76 11.42
CA VAL A 192 7.35 14.33 11.02
C VAL A 192 8.30 15.50 10.84
N ALA A 193 7.87 16.57 10.17
CA ALA A 193 8.70 17.75 9.93
C ALA A 193 9.11 18.47 11.24
N ARG A 194 8.25 18.45 12.26
CA ARG A 194 8.52 19.10 13.56
C ARG A 194 9.49 18.33 14.45
N ASP A 195 9.63 17.03 14.24
CA ASP A 195 10.63 16.22 14.91
C ASP A 195 11.96 16.36 14.17
N ALA A 196 12.91 17.10 14.74
CA ALA A 196 14.19 17.39 14.10
C ALA A 196 14.99 16.13 13.72
N THR A 197 14.86 15.04 14.47
CA THR A 197 15.57 13.79 14.18
C THR A 197 14.91 13.06 13.03
N ALA A 198 13.58 12.93 13.08
CA ALA A 198 12.81 12.32 12.00
C ALA A 198 12.96 13.12 10.70
N PHE A 199 12.84 14.45 10.76
CA PHE A 199 12.93 15.31 9.58
C PHE A 199 14.33 15.31 8.95
N ALA A 200 15.40 15.31 9.75
CA ALA A 200 16.77 15.16 9.24
C ALA A 200 16.97 13.83 8.53
N HIS A 201 16.37 12.74 9.04
CA HIS A 201 16.37 11.44 8.39
C HIS A 201 15.61 11.48 7.06
N GLU A 202 14.39 12.00 7.05
CA GLU A 202 13.56 12.14 5.85
C GLU A 202 14.23 12.95 4.74
N THR A 203 14.93 14.02 5.11
CA THR A 203 15.65 14.86 4.14
C THR A 203 16.79 14.08 3.48
N ARG A 204 17.54 13.26 4.24
CA ARG A 204 18.61 12.40 3.69
C ARG A 204 18.02 11.31 2.79
N LEU A 205 16.94 10.68 3.23
CA LEU A 205 16.24 9.65 2.49
C LEU A 205 15.71 10.18 1.15
N LEU A 206 15.00 11.30 1.15
CA LEU A 206 14.46 11.92 -0.06
C LEU A 206 15.58 12.39 -1.00
N ALA A 207 16.67 12.94 -0.46
CA ALA A 207 17.84 13.27 -1.26
C ALA A 207 18.44 12.02 -1.91
N ALA A 208 18.57 10.92 -1.16
CA ALA A 208 19.10 9.66 -1.68
C ALA A 208 18.20 9.07 -2.79
N LEU A 209 16.90 9.00 -2.56
CA LEU A 209 15.92 8.43 -3.50
C LEU A 209 15.67 9.28 -4.74
N SER A 210 16.05 10.55 -4.72
CA SER A 210 15.84 11.50 -5.82
C SER A 210 17.13 11.90 -6.54
N GLY A 211 18.26 11.25 -6.24
CA GLY A 211 19.57 11.64 -6.78
C GLY A 211 20.01 13.06 -6.36
N GLY A 212 19.52 13.52 -5.20
CA GLY A 212 19.82 14.82 -4.60
C GLY A 212 18.91 15.97 -5.04
N THR A 213 17.90 15.71 -5.87
CA THR A 213 17.00 16.73 -6.43
C THR A 213 15.90 17.18 -5.46
N LEU A 214 15.42 16.28 -4.58
CA LEU A 214 14.46 16.61 -3.53
C LEU A 214 15.20 16.99 -2.24
N ARG A 215 15.04 18.25 -1.83
CA ARG A 215 15.56 18.80 -0.57
C ARG A 215 14.47 19.64 0.11
N PRO A 216 13.53 19.00 0.81
CA PRO A 216 12.46 19.72 1.48
C PRO A 216 12.99 20.59 2.64
N THR A 217 12.35 21.73 2.86
CA THR A 217 12.28 22.40 4.16
C THR A 217 11.15 21.82 5.00
N GLU A 218 11.13 22.07 6.32
CA GLU A 218 10.03 21.65 7.20
C GLU A 218 8.65 22.11 6.68
N GLU A 219 8.59 23.33 6.14
CA GLU A 219 7.38 23.94 5.58
C GLU A 219 6.92 23.22 4.29
N SER A 220 7.85 22.88 3.41
CA SER A 220 7.54 22.25 2.11
C SER A 220 7.35 20.73 2.18
N TYR A 221 7.76 20.09 3.28
CA TYR A 221 7.78 18.64 3.41
C TYR A 221 6.40 17.98 3.23
N PRO A 222 5.29 18.49 3.82
CA PRO A 222 3.96 17.93 3.57
C PRO A 222 3.55 17.92 2.10
N ASP A 223 3.93 18.94 1.34
CA ASP A 223 3.65 19.02 -0.10
C ASP A 223 4.53 18.07 -0.92
N VAL A 224 5.76 17.82 -0.49
CA VAL A 224 6.64 16.79 -1.10
C VAL A 224 6.05 15.39 -0.87
N VAL A 225 5.66 15.06 0.37
CA VAL A 225 5.01 13.77 0.69
C VAL A 225 3.72 13.60 -0.12
N GLY A 226 2.89 14.64 -0.21
CA GLY A 226 1.65 14.60 -0.99
C GLY A 226 1.86 14.34 -2.48
N ARG A 227 2.95 14.87 -3.08
CA ARG A 227 3.29 14.61 -4.48
C ARG A 227 3.86 13.22 -4.74
N LEU A 228 4.51 12.62 -3.76
CA LEU A 228 5.03 11.25 -3.85
C LEU A 228 3.96 10.19 -3.60
N ALA A 229 2.88 10.57 -2.90
CA ALA A 229 1.77 9.69 -2.60
C ALA A 229 1.02 9.28 -3.87
N MET A 230 0.91 7.97 -4.08
CA MET A 230 0.06 7.38 -5.09
C MET A 230 -1.41 7.62 -4.74
N ARG A 231 -2.24 7.82 -5.76
CA ARG A 231 -3.68 7.99 -5.59
C ARG A 231 -4.30 6.68 -5.11
N CYS A 232 -4.98 6.70 -3.97
CA CYS A 232 -5.75 5.57 -3.49
C CYS A 232 -7.03 5.41 -4.34
N LEU A 233 -7.17 4.27 -5.01
CA LEU A 233 -8.39 3.91 -5.74
C LEU A 233 -9.42 3.25 -4.84
N SER A 234 -8.95 2.38 -3.94
CA SER A 234 -9.79 1.73 -2.95
C SER A 234 -8.96 1.35 -1.73
N GLN A 235 -9.54 1.53 -0.55
CA GLN A 235 -9.06 0.95 0.70
C GLN A 235 -10.25 0.23 1.33
N LEU A 236 -10.15 -1.09 1.36
CA LEU A 236 -11.17 -1.98 1.87
C LEU A 236 -10.68 -2.49 3.21
N ALA A 237 -11.15 -1.90 4.31
CA ALA A 237 -11.14 -2.58 5.60
C ALA A 237 -12.23 -3.67 5.53
N MET A 238 -11.85 -4.92 5.75
CA MET A 238 -12.72 -6.09 5.63
C MET A 238 -13.40 -6.46 6.96
N HIS A 239 -13.35 -5.59 7.97
CA HIS A 239 -14.10 -5.80 9.22
C HIS A 239 -15.37 -4.96 9.30
N ASP A 240 -16.48 -5.64 9.56
CA ASP A 240 -17.74 -5.07 10.02
C ASP A 240 -17.51 -4.21 11.28
N SER A 241 -17.72 -2.91 11.15
CA SER A 241 -17.95 -2.01 12.27
C SER A 241 -19.16 -1.13 11.93
N PRO A 242 -20.06 -0.79 12.88
CA PRO A 242 -21.33 -0.09 12.61
C PRO A 242 -21.19 1.35 12.08
N ALA A 243 -19.97 1.80 11.81
CA ALA A 243 -19.66 3.09 11.21
C ALA A 243 -18.81 2.90 9.95
N GLY A 244 -19.27 2.03 9.05
CA GLY A 244 -18.65 1.74 7.76
C GLY A 244 -18.50 2.98 6.88
N GLU A 245 -17.52 3.82 7.17
CA GLU A 245 -17.06 4.86 6.26
C GLU A 245 -16.17 4.19 5.21
N ILE A 246 -16.70 4.12 3.98
CA ILE A 246 -15.84 4.19 2.81
C ILE A 246 -15.11 5.52 2.95
N LEU A 247 -13.81 5.49 3.23
CA LEU A 247 -13.01 6.70 3.10
C LEU A 247 -13.03 7.07 1.61
N PRO A 248 -13.70 8.17 1.21
CA PRO A 248 -13.71 8.54 -0.19
C PRO A 248 -12.27 8.85 -0.61
N ALA A 249 -11.89 8.41 -1.81
CA ALA A 249 -10.77 9.01 -2.50
C ALA A 249 -11.12 10.49 -2.71
N ARG A 250 -10.60 11.38 -1.86
CA ARG A 250 -10.73 12.81 -2.10
C ARG A 250 -9.78 13.17 -3.24
N VAL A 251 -10.35 13.81 -4.26
CA VAL A 251 -9.69 14.45 -5.39
C VAL A 251 -8.74 15.53 -4.89
#